data_AF-A0A9X0W9J2-F1
#
_entry.id   AF-A0A9X0W9J2-F1
#
_cell.length_a   1.000
_cell.length_b   1.000
_cell.length_c   1.000
_cell.angle_alpha   90.00
_cell.angle_beta   90.00
_cell.angle_gamma   90.00
#
_symmetry.space_group_name_H-M   'P 1'
#
loop_
_entity.id
_entity.type
_entity.pdbx_description
1 polymer ?
#
loop_
_entity_poly.entity_id
_entity_poly.type
_entity_poly.pdbx_seq_one_letter_code
_entity_poly.pdbx_strand_id
1 'polypeptide(L)'
;MIEVQLDWCYRCDWPDGFGARGWKLASAIDDPNIIASTPATGDQIPTAVFIHDILDHALCGLPPSGHRAESIALLQLAARTGADPRPDLAQMVDEDLLQGQASGEPLDSLLPEDLKPQRLDRPYSGRAVIQPLIDRLGPEVVRSRLTQHLFEIGVAGAAKAETAYRARGLEYERRGALGLVLQRLFTEADRRVCEAGWHQASGLIAISQERCALRVQSPQAWAVASQY
;
A
#
# COMPACT_ATOMS: atom_id res chain seq x y z
N MET A 1 -8.22 -23.95 -13.58
CA MET A 1 -7.12 -23.24 -12.88
C MET A 1 -7.65 -21.86 -12.54
N ILE A 2 -7.66 -21.48 -11.26
CA ILE A 2 -8.12 -20.14 -10.85
C ILE A 2 -6.95 -19.18 -11.11
N GLU A 3 -7.22 -18.11 -11.86
CA GLU A 3 -6.27 -17.04 -12.15
C GLU A 3 -6.84 -15.75 -11.56
N VAL A 4 -6.05 -15.07 -10.71
CA VAL A 4 -6.38 -13.74 -10.21
C VAL A 4 -5.99 -12.74 -11.28
N GLN A 5 -6.90 -11.81 -11.57
CA GLN A 5 -6.65 -10.72 -12.52
C GLN A 5 -6.77 -9.39 -11.81
N LEU A 6 -5.76 -8.54 -12.01
CA LEU A 6 -5.71 -7.17 -11.48
C LEU A 6 -5.42 -6.20 -12.62
N ASP A 7 -6.28 -5.20 -12.79
CA ASP A 7 -6.07 -4.16 -13.77
C ASP A 7 -5.08 -3.11 -13.25
N TRP A 8 -4.22 -2.61 -14.13
CA TRP A 8 -3.25 -1.57 -13.82
C TRP A 8 -3.24 -0.50 -14.89
N CYS A 9 -2.80 0.69 -14.51
CA CYS A 9 -2.59 1.83 -15.38
C CYS A 9 -1.23 2.46 -15.12
N TYR A 10 -0.62 2.93 -16.19
CA TYR A 10 0.57 3.75 -16.19
C TYR A 10 0.22 5.14 -16.74
N ARG A 11 0.82 6.17 -16.17
CA ARG A 11 0.87 7.51 -16.77
C ARG A 11 2.27 8.10 -16.62
N CYS A 12 2.65 8.90 -17.62
CA CYS A 12 3.88 9.68 -17.58
C CYS A 12 3.82 10.84 -16.57
N ASP A 13 2.61 11.24 -16.20
CA ASP A 13 2.33 12.28 -15.21
C ASP A 13 0.98 11.97 -14.53
N TRP A 14 0.94 12.07 -13.21
CA TRP A 14 -0.24 11.81 -12.40
C TRP A 14 -0.69 13.10 -11.70
N PRO A 15 -1.99 13.45 -11.75
CA PRO A 15 -2.53 14.62 -11.05
C PRO A 15 -2.74 14.34 -9.56
N ASP A 16 -1.79 13.68 -8.91
CA ASP A 16 -1.83 13.31 -7.48
C ASP A 16 -1.02 14.26 -6.59
N GLY A 17 -0.63 15.41 -7.13
CA GLY A 17 0.15 16.43 -6.42
C GLY A 17 1.66 16.18 -6.44
N PHE A 18 2.10 14.96 -6.77
CA PHE A 18 3.51 14.62 -6.96
C PHE A 18 3.96 14.73 -8.41
N GLY A 19 3.03 14.62 -9.37
CA GLY A 19 3.34 14.66 -10.81
C GLY A 19 4.25 13.50 -11.24
N ALA A 20 4.27 12.43 -10.44
CA ALA A 20 5.23 11.36 -10.57
C ALA A 20 4.81 10.42 -11.70
N ARG A 21 5.74 10.07 -12.59
CA ARG A 21 5.54 9.03 -13.61
C ARG A 21 5.46 7.66 -12.96
N GLY A 22 4.41 6.88 -13.22
CA GLY A 22 4.38 5.54 -12.64
C GLY A 22 3.13 4.72 -12.85
N TRP A 23 3.08 3.63 -12.09
CA TRP A 23 2.04 2.60 -12.12
C TRP A 23 1.08 2.77 -10.94
N LYS A 24 -0.22 2.52 -11.18
CA LYS A 24 -1.26 2.35 -10.17
C LYS A 24 -2.16 1.18 -10.52
N LEU A 25 -2.77 0.55 -9.52
CA LEU A 25 -3.87 -0.37 -9.74
C LEU A 25 -5.06 0.43 -10.24
N ALA A 26 -5.84 -0.11 -11.18
CA ALA A 26 -7.00 0.59 -11.72
C ALA A 26 -8.01 0.97 -10.62
N SER A 27 -8.09 0.16 -9.56
CA SER A 27 -8.92 0.39 -8.38
C SER A 27 -8.46 1.55 -7.48
N ALA A 28 -7.26 2.08 -7.69
CA ALA A 28 -6.64 3.12 -6.86
C ALA A 28 -6.36 4.43 -7.63
N ILE A 29 -6.84 4.54 -8.87
CA ILE A 29 -6.61 5.71 -9.75
C ILE A 29 -7.13 7.01 -9.13
N ASP A 30 -8.30 6.94 -8.50
CA ASP A 30 -8.99 8.09 -7.93
C ASP A 30 -8.70 8.28 -6.43
N ASP A 31 -7.81 7.46 -5.84
CA ASP A 31 -7.42 7.59 -4.44
C ASP A 31 -6.28 8.61 -4.30
N PRO A 32 -6.53 9.78 -3.67
CA PRO A 32 -5.52 10.83 -3.54
C PRO A 32 -4.39 10.46 -2.58
N ASN A 33 -4.55 9.42 -1.75
CA ASN A 33 -3.50 8.95 -0.84
C ASN A 33 -2.57 7.94 -1.51
N ILE A 34 -2.88 7.50 -2.74
CA ILE A 34 -2.06 6.54 -3.47
C ILE A 34 -1.27 7.27 -4.53
N ILE A 35 0.04 7.14 -4.44
CA ILE A 35 1.02 7.79 -5.32
C ILE A 35 1.53 6.81 -6.38
N ALA A 36 1.83 7.30 -7.57
CA ALA A 36 2.28 6.44 -8.67
C ALA A 36 3.71 5.93 -8.45
N SER A 37 3.95 4.63 -8.63
CA SER A 37 5.32 4.09 -8.44
C SER A 37 6.24 4.37 -9.63
N THR A 38 7.35 5.06 -9.39
CA THR A 38 8.43 5.39 -10.33
C THR A 38 9.63 4.40 -10.24
N PRO A 39 10.37 4.14 -11.32
CA PRO A 39 11.70 3.53 -11.19
C PRO A 39 12.70 4.55 -10.61
N ALA A 40 13.53 4.16 -9.63
CA ALA A 40 14.66 5.00 -9.18
C ALA A 40 15.75 5.07 -10.28
N THR A 41 16.48 6.16 -10.53
CA THR A 41 16.78 7.39 -9.75
C THR A 41 16.35 8.68 -10.45
N GLY A 42 15.70 9.59 -9.70
CA GLY A 42 15.36 10.97 -10.12
C GLY A 42 13.95 11.45 -9.72
N ASP A 43 13.50 11.05 -8.52
CA ASP A 43 12.25 11.40 -7.81
C ASP A 43 11.05 10.45 -7.96
N GLN A 44 10.61 9.75 -6.92
CA GLN A 44 11.21 8.61 -6.19
C GLN A 44 10.07 7.84 -5.49
N ILE A 45 9.52 6.81 -6.13
CA ILE A 45 8.61 5.83 -5.50
C ILE A 45 8.94 4.46 -6.09
N PRO A 46 9.87 3.68 -5.53
CA PRO A 46 10.36 2.45 -6.17
C PRO A 46 9.24 1.53 -6.67
N THR A 47 9.47 0.75 -7.73
CA THR A 47 8.52 -0.32 -8.17
C THR A 47 8.08 -1.21 -6.99
N ALA A 48 8.88 -1.30 -5.92
CA ALA A 48 8.54 -1.98 -4.68
C ALA A 48 7.24 -1.48 -4.02
N VAL A 49 6.90 -0.18 -4.14
CA VAL A 49 5.63 0.37 -3.63
C VAL A 49 4.44 -0.21 -4.42
N PHE A 50 4.53 -0.24 -5.74
CA PHE A 50 3.47 -0.89 -6.54
C PHE A 50 3.36 -2.39 -6.26
N ILE A 51 4.49 -3.07 -6.02
CA ILE A 51 4.48 -4.47 -5.63
C ILE A 51 3.83 -4.64 -4.24
N HIS A 52 4.01 -3.69 -3.35
CA HIS A 52 3.33 -3.65 -2.06
C HIS A 52 1.81 -3.48 -2.22
N ASP A 53 1.33 -2.54 -3.05
CA ASP A 53 -0.09 -2.38 -3.35
C ASP A 53 -0.73 -3.68 -3.88
N ILE A 54 0.00 -4.40 -4.73
CA ILE A 54 -0.46 -5.68 -5.29
C ILE A 54 -0.49 -6.76 -4.21
N LEU A 55 0.66 -7.04 -3.59
CA LEU A 55 0.84 -8.24 -2.76
C LEU A 55 0.28 -8.09 -1.36
N ASP A 56 0.43 -6.90 -0.78
CA ASP A 56 0.23 -6.67 0.63
C ASP A 56 -1.13 -5.99 0.88
N HIS A 57 -1.71 -5.29 -0.11
CA HIS A 57 -3.09 -4.80 -0.10
C HIS A 57 -4.06 -5.65 -0.94
N ALA A 58 -3.96 -5.57 -2.27
CA ALA A 58 -5.01 -6.05 -3.18
C ALA A 58 -5.22 -7.56 -3.10
N LEU A 59 -4.15 -8.35 -3.07
CA LEU A 59 -4.23 -9.80 -2.87
C LEU A 59 -4.62 -10.20 -1.45
N CYS A 60 -4.38 -9.34 -0.46
CA CYS A 60 -4.80 -9.52 0.92
C CYS A 60 -6.24 -9.04 1.20
N GLY A 61 -6.91 -8.47 0.20
CA GLY A 61 -8.28 -7.95 0.35
C GLY A 61 -8.38 -6.73 1.25
N LEU A 62 -7.31 -5.93 1.34
CA LEU A 62 -7.30 -4.65 2.03
C LEU A 62 -7.65 -3.53 1.02
N PRO A 63 -8.29 -2.44 1.47
CA PRO A 63 -8.42 -1.25 0.65
C PRO A 63 -7.01 -0.68 0.35
N PRO A 64 -6.85 0.07 -0.75
CA PRO A 64 -5.53 0.58 -1.15
C PRO A 64 -4.97 1.59 -0.15
N SER A 65 -5.82 2.38 0.53
CA SER A 65 -5.41 3.38 1.52
C SER A 65 -6.09 3.22 2.87
N GLY A 66 -5.60 4.00 3.85
CA GLY A 66 -6.14 4.11 5.20
C GLY A 66 -5.21 3.50 6.25
N HIS A 67 -5.06 4.19 7.38
CA HIS A 67 -4.04 3.86 8.41
C HIS A 67 -4.16 2.43 8.94
N ARG A 68 -5.38 1.91 9.11
CA ARG A 68 -5.60 0.52 9.54
C ARG A 68 -5.21 -0.49 8.47
N ALA A 69 -5.54 -0.21 7.21
CA ALA A 69 -5.20 -1.09 6.10
C ALA A 69 -3.68 -1.13 5.91
N GLU A 70 -3.04 0.04 5.91
CA GLU A 70 -1.59 0.20 5.83
C GLU A 70 -0.87 -0.55 6.96
N SER A 71 -1.38 -0.42 8.19
CA SER A 71 -0.82 -1.15 9.34
C SER A 71 -0.80 -2.66 9.12
N ILE A 72 -1.85 -3.22 8.51
CA ILE A 72 -1.91 -4.65 8.21
C ILE A 72 -0.97 -4.98 7.04
N ALA A 73 -0.98 -4.17 5.98
CA ALA A 73 -0.16 -4.37 4.80
C ALA A 73 1.35 -4.31 5.10
N LEU A 74 1.81 -3.41 5.99
CA LEU A 74 3.21 -3.35 6.43
C LEU A 74 3.64 -4.63 7.15
N LEU A 75 2.74 -5.27 7.91
CA LEU A 75 3.01 -6.59 8.51
C LEU A 75 3.05 -7.70 7.45
N GLN A 76 2.23 -7.61 6.39
CA GLN A 76 2.30 -8.53 5.25
C GLN A 76 3.61 -8.38 4.49
N LEU A 77 4.07 -7.14 4.29
CA LEU A 77 5.34 -6.79 3.67
C LEU A 77 6.51 -7.34 4.50
N ALA A 78 6.53 -7.04 5.80
CA ALA A 78 7.54 -7.55 6.74
C ALA A 78 7.62 -9.08 6.71
N ALA A 79 6.48 -9.77 6.70
CA ALA A 79 6.44 -11.23 6.64
C ALA A 79 7.08 -11.82 5.37
N ARG A 80 7.06 -11.10 4.23
CA ARG A 80 7.66 -11.59 2.97
C ARG A 80 9.08 -11.09 2.71
N THR A 81 9.50 -9.98 3.32
CA THR A 81 10.84 -9.37 3.08
C THR A 81 11.80 -9.52 4.26
N GLY A 82 11.28 -9.78 5.47
CA GLY A 82 12.06 -9.75 6.71
C GLY A 82 12.35 -8.32 7.23
N ALA A 83 11.78 -7.28 6.62
CA ALA A 83 11.93 -5.90 7.07
C ALA A 83 11.21 -5.67 8.42
N ASP A 84 11.73 -4.75 9.23
CA ASP A 84 11.02 -4.25 10.41
C ASP A 84 9.97 -3.21 9.97
N PRO A 85 8.66 -3.40 10.24
CA PRO A 85 7.62 -2.44 9.86
C PRO A 85 7.58 -1.19 10.77
N ARG A 86 8.27 -1.21 11.91
CA ARG A 86 8.18 -0.13 12.91
C ARG A 86 8.61 1.25 12.40
N PRO A 87 9.68 1.40 11.58
CA PRO A 87 10.05 2.69 11.03
C PRO A 87 8.93 3.30 10.16
N ASP A 88 8.32 2.51 9.28
CA ASP A 88 7.25 2.97 8.38
C ASP A 88 5.99 3.35 9.18
N LEU A 89 5.62 2.52 10.17
CA LEU A 89 4.52 2.84 11.11
C LEU A 89 4.78 4.12 11.90
N ALA A 90 6.03 4.38 12.28
CA ALA A 90 6.39 5.60 13.01
C ALA A 90 6.35 6.83 12.10
N GLN A 91 6.80 6.72 10.86
CA GLN A 91 6.68 7.78 9.86
C GLN A 91 5.22 8.16 9.63
N MET A 92 4.34 7.18 9.47
CA MET A 92 2.90 7.40 9.32
C MET A 92 2.27 8.13 10.53
N VAL A 93 2.77 7.85 11.75
CA VAL A 93 2.35 8.59 12.95
C VAL A 93 2.82 10.05 12.90
N ASP A 94 4.08 10.26 12.52
CA ASP A 94 4.72 11.58 12.52
C ASP A 94 4.11 12.52 11.47
N GLU A 95 3.88 11.99 10.27
CA GLU A 95 3.37 12.74 9.11
C GLU A 95 1.87 13.03 9.24
N ASP A 96 1.07 12.07 9.72
CA ASP A 96 -0.39 12.18 9.69
C ASP A 96 -1.00 12.33 11.09
N LEU A 97 -0.83 11.31 11.95
CA LEU A 97 -1.63 11.17 13.16
C LEU A 97 -1.33 12.27 14.18
N LEU A 98 -0.06 12.64 14.34
CA LEU A 98 0.35 13.79 15.18
C LEU A 98 -0.16 15.13 14.65
N GLN A 99 -0.46 15.21 13.35
CA GLN A 99 -1.08 16.39 12.72
C GLN A 99 -2.61 16.36 12.82
N GLY A 100 -3.18 15.32 13.43
CA GLY A 100 -4.62 15.13 13.54
C GLY A 100 -5.27 14.66 12.24
N GLN A 101 -4.49 14.09 11.31
CA GLN A 101 -4.97 13.54 10.06
C GLN A 101 -5.15 12.04 10.21
N ALA A 102 -6.28 11.51 9.73
CA ALA A 102 -6.58 10.09 9.69
C ALA A 102 -7.32 9.78 8.39
N SER A 103 -6.98 8.66 7.76
CA SER A 103 -7.53 8.22 6.48
C SER A 103 -8.25 6.88 6.64
N GLY A 104 -9.38 6.73 5.94
CA GLY A 104 -10.24 5.55 6.00
C GLY A 104 -11.18 5.49 7.23
N GLU A 105 -10.82 6.14 8.34
CA GLU A 105 -11.64 6.19 9.56
C GLU A 105 -11.33 7.44 10.42
N PRO A 106 -12.23 7.83 11.36
CA PRO A 106 -11.96 8.91 12.30
C PRO A 106 -10.75 8.64 13.21
N LEU A 107 -9.99 9.68 13.59
CA LEU A 107 -8.79 9.51 14.41
C LEU A 107 -9.05 8.80 15.75
N ASP A 108 -10.18 9.05 16.40
CA ASP A 108 -10.53 8.42 17.68
C ASP A 108 -10.75 6.90 17.59
N SER A 109 -11.08 6.36 16.40
CA SER A 109 -11.17 4.91 16.21
C SER A 109 -9.81 4.24 15.97
N LEU A 110 -8.76 5.02 15.70
CA LEU A 110 -7.37 4.57 15.60
C LEU A 110 -6.61 4.70 16.91
N LEU A 111 -7.20 5.28 17.96
CA LEU A 111 -6.53 5.41 19.25
C LEU A 111 -6.66 4.13 20.08
N PRO A 112 -5.59 3.73 20.81
CA PRO A 112 -5.72 2.70 21.82
C PRO A 112 -6.64 3.18 22.95
N GLU A 113 -7.27 2.24 23.67
CA GLU A 113 -8.29 2.54 24.68
C GLU A 113 -7.83 3.54 25.75
N ASP A 114 -6.56 3.49 26.16
CA ASP A 114 -5.97 4.39 27.15
C ASP A 114 -5.79 5.84 26.67
N LEU A 115 -5.82 6.06 25.35
CA LEU A 115 -5.73 7.37 24.71
C LEU A 115 -7.08 7.89 24.21
N LYS A 116 -8.15 7.09 24.28
CA LYS A 116 -9.46 7.52 23.81
C LYS A 116 -9.97 8.71 24.63
N PRO A 117 -10.50 9.75 23.97
CA PRO A 117 -11.09 10.89 24.64
C PRO A 117 -12.38 10.44 25.35
N GLN A 118 -12.58 10.89 26.59
CA GLN A 118 -13.76 10.50 27.39
C GLN A 118 -15.08 10.97 26.77
N ARG A 119 -15.06 12.13 26.10
CA ARG A 119 -16.20 12.67 25.38
C ARG A 119 -15.72 13.68 24.35
N LEU A 120 -16.17 13.52 23.11
CA LEU A 120 -16.07 14.53 22.08
C LEU A 120 -17.47 14.74 21.50
N ASP A 121 -17.97 15.97 21.57
CA ASP A 121 -19.20 16.30 20.86
C ASP A 121 -18.87 16.37 19.36
N ARG A 122 -19.62 15.63 18.53
CA ARG A 122 -19.40 15.60 17.08
C ARG A 122 -20.10 16.78 16.39
N PRO A 123 -19.53 17.33 15.31
CA PRO A 123 -18.25 16.96 14.69
C PRO A 123 -17.03 17.60 15.39
N TYR A 124 -15.89 16.89 15.40
CA TYR A 124 -14.59 17.41 15.84
C TYR A 124 -13.53 17.23 14.76
N SER A 125 -12.47 18.04 14.83
CA SER A 125 -11.26 17.83 14.03
C SER A 125 -10.34 16.83 14.72
N GLY A 126 -9.53 16.07 13.97
CA GLY A 126 -8.52 15.19 14.57
C GLY A 126 -7.50 15.96 15.42
N ARG A 127 -7.21 17.23 15.07
CA ARG A 127 -6.42 18.14 15.93
C ARG A 127 -7.00 18.30 17.33
N ALA A 128 -8.32 18.42 17.45
CA ALA A 128 -9.00 18.51 18.75
C ALA A 128 -8.89 17.21 19.56
N VAL A 129 -8.58 16.08 18.92
CA VAL A 129 -8.33 14.79 19.57
C VAL A 129 -6.87 14.66 20.02
N ILE A 130 -5.91 14.95 19.12
CA ILE A 130 -4.50 14.66 19.37
C ILE A 130 -3.79 15.71 20.23
N GLN A 131 -4.15 17.00 20.09
CA GLN A 131 -3.45 18.07 20.80
C GLN A 131 -3.53 17.94 22.33
N PRO A 132 -4.70 17.65 22.93
CA PRO A 132 -4.78 17.43 24.39
C PRO A 132 -3.95 16.22 24.86
N LEU A 133 -3.78 15.20 24.01
CA LEU A 133 -2.93 14.06 24.34
C LEU A 133 -1.45 14.47 24.34
N ILE A 134 -1.02 15.24 23.34
CA ILE A 134 0.34 15.79 23.23
C ILE A 134 0.64 16.70 24.42
N ASP A 135 -0.26 17.62 24.77
CA ASP A 135 -0.06 18.58 25.87
C ASP A 135 0.07 17.86 27.23
N ARG A 136 -0.66 16.75 27.41
CA ARG A 136 -0.69 16.00 28.67
C ARG A 136 0.46 15.01 28.82
N LEU A 137 0.82 14.31 27.74
CA LEU A 137 1.74 13.17 27.79
C LEU A 137 3.11 13.48 27.17
N GLY A 138 3.20 14.53 26.37
CA GLY A 138 4.35 14.85 25.54
C GLY A 138 4.31 14.14 24.17
N PRO A 139 4.88 14.76 23.11
CA PRO A 139 4.78 14.25 21.75
C PRO A 139 5.43 12.87 21.58
N GLU A 140 6.59 12.62 22.18
CA GLU A 140 7.30 11.33 22.07
C GLU A 140 6.53 10.16 22.70
N VAL A 141 5.84 10.41 23.81
CA VAL A 141 5.01 9.38 24.45
C VAL A 141 3.83 9.04 23.56
N VAL A 142 3.14 10.06 23.03
CA VAL A 142 2.02 9.85 22.09
C VAL A 142 2.50 9.11 20.85
N ARG A 143 3.60 9.55 20.25
CA ARG A 143 4.23 8.90 19.10
C ARG A 143 4.48 7.42 19.34
N SER A 144 5.24 7.10 20.40
CA SER A 144 5.60 5.72 20.73
C SER A 144 4.37 4.84 20.98
N ARG A 145 3.35 5.36 21.67
CA ARG A 145 2.10 4.63 21.94
C ARG A 145 1.30 4.38 20.67
N LEU A 146 1.20 5.36 19.78
CA LEU A 146 0.50 5.20 18.50
C LEU A 146 1.23 4.22 17.57
N THR A 147 2.56 4.32 17.44
CA THR A 147 3.34 3.37 16.63
C THR A 147 3.14 1.95 17.12
N GLN A 148 3.21 1.73 18.44
CA GLN A 148 2.98 0.42 19.03
C GLN A 148 1.55 -0.06 18.79
N HIS A 149 0.56 0.81 18.90
CA HIS A 149 -0.83 0.44 18.67
C HIS A 149 -1.12 0.09 17.19
N LEU A 150 -0.55 0.82 16.24
CA LEU A 150 -0.66 0.48 14.81
C LEU A 150 0.01 -0.87 14.51
N PHE A 151 1.15 -1.16 15.14
CA PHE A 151 1.75 -2.50 15.06
C PHE A 151 0.80 -3.59 15.58
N GLU A 152 0.13 -3.36 16.71
CA GLU A 152 -0.87 -4.29 17.27
C GLU A 152 -2.07 -4.48 16.34
N ILE A 153 -2.56 -3.41 15.71
CA ILE A 153 -3.59 -3.46 14.66
C ILE A 153 -3.13 -4.35 13.51
N GLY A 154 -1.89 -4.16 13.05
CA GLY A 154 -1.30 -4.95 11.97
C GLY A 154 -1.24 -6.44 12.32
N VAL A 155 -0.75 -6.77 13.52
CA VAL A 155 -0.70 -8.15 14.03
C VAL A 155 -2.10 -8.76 14.10
N ALA A 156 -3.09 -8.02 14.62
CA ALA A 156 -4.46 -8.51 14.75
C ALA A 156 -5.13 -8.77 13.38
N GLY A 157 -4.78 -8.00 12.34
CA GLY A 157 -5.32 -8.16 10.99
C GLY A 157 -4.59 -9.20 10.13
N ALA A 158 -3.37 -9.59 10.48
CA ALA A 158 -2.49 -10.40 9.62
C ALA A 158 -3.10 -11.74 9.21
N ALA A 159 -3.73 -12.47 10.14
CA ALA A 159 -4.33 -13.78 9.85
C ALA A 159 -5.53 -13.66 8.87
N LYS A 160 -6.29 -12.57 8.95
CA LYS A 160 -7.40 -12.32 8.03
C LYS A 160 -6.89 -11.97 6.63
N ALA A 161 -5.83 -11.16 6.54
CA ALA A 161 -5.15 -10.84 5.29
C ALA A 161 -4.61 -12.10 4.60
N GLU A 162 -3.94 -12.98 5.35
CA GLU A 162 -3.48 -14.28 4.86
C GLU A 162 -4.64 -15.15 4.36
N THR A 163 -5.72 -15.24 5.13
CA THR A 163 -6.92 -16.01 4.73
C THR A 163 -7.50 -15.49 3.42
N ALA A 164 -7.59 -14.17 3.26
CA ALA A 164 -8.07 -13.54 2.03
C ALA A 164 -7.12 -13.80 0.85
N TYR A 165 -5.81 -13.79 1.07
CA TYR A 165 -4.83 -14.15 0.05
C TYR A 165 -5.02 -15.59 -0.42
N ARG A 166 -5.13 -16.54 0.51
CA ARG A 166 -5.34 -17.97 0.19
C ARG A 166 -6.70 -18.22 -0.47
N ALA A 167 -7.74 -17.46 -0.12
CA ALA A 167 -9.06 -17.57 -0.73
C ALA A 167 -9.06 -17.25 -2.25
N ARG A 168 -8.01 -16.60 -2.75
CA ARG A 168 -7.79 -16.36 -4.18
C ARG A 168 -7.15 -17.56 -4.91
N GLY A 169 -6.90 -18.66 -4.20
CA GLY A 169 -6.28 -19.87 -4.76
C GLY A 169 -4.75 -19.79 -4.88
N LEU A 170 -4.12 -18.81 -4.23
CA LEU A 170 -2.68 -18.58 -4.24
C LEU A 170 -1.99 -19.15 -2.98
N GLU A 171 -0.72 -19.53 -3.11
CA GLU A 171 0.11 -19.98 -1.99
C GLU A 171 0.77 -18.78 -1.29
N TYR A 172 0.43 -18.57 -0.03
CA TYR A 172 0.85 -17.38 0.74
C TYR A 172 2.37 -17.33 0.99
N GLU A 173 2.99 -18.50 1.12
CA GLU A 173 4.42 -18.70 1.32
C GLU A 173 5.24 -18.25 0.10
N ARG A 174 4.62 -18.22 -1.08
CA ARG A 174 5.30 -17.86 -2.35
C ARG A 174 5.30 -16.37 -2.64
N ARG A 175 4.73 -15.53 -1.77
CA ARG A 175 4.64 -14.06 -1.95
C ARG A 175 6.01 -13.41 -2.20
N GLY A 176 7.07 -13.88 -1.54
CA GLY A 176 8.43 -13.37 -1.77
C GLY A 176 8.90 -13.62 -3.21
N ALA A 177 8.76 -14.85 -3.70
CA ALA A 177 9.14 -15.23 -5.07
C ALA A 177 8.28 -14.51 -6.13
N LEU A 178 6.97 -14.44 -5.89
CA LEU A 178 6.04 -13.68 -6.74
C LEU A 178 6.41 -12.19 -6.79
N GLY A 179 6.76 -11.58 -5.66
CA GLY A 179 7.19 -10.18 -5.60
C GLY A 179 8.43 -9.90 -6.44
N LEU A 180 9.42 -10.79 -6.39
CA LEU A 180 10.62 -10.68 -7.23
C LEU A 180 10.29 -10.81 -8.73
N VAL A 181 9.36 -11.69 -9.10
CA VAL A 181 8.88 -11.79 -10.49
C VAL A 181 8.16 -10.52 -10.91
N LEU A 182 7.18 -10.05 -10.13
CA LEU A 182 6.43 -8.83 -10.43
C LEU A 182 7.37 -7.63 -10.60
N GLN A 183 8.35 -7.47 -9.71
CA GLN A 183 9.32 -6.40 -9.80
C GLN A 183 10.11 -6.43 -11.12
N ARG A 184 10.58 -7.63 -11.55
CA ARG A 184 11.25 -7.79 -12.84
C ARG A 184 10.32 -7.49 -14.02
N LEU A 185 9.09 -7.97 -13.98
CA LEU A 185 8.11 -7.74 -15.05
C LEU A 185 7.80 -6.25 -15.21
N PHE A 186 7.61 -5.52 -14.11
CA PHE A 186 7.32 -4.08 -14.14
C PHE A 186 8.55 -3.23 -14.45
N THR A 187 9.76 -3.67 -14.09
CA THR A 187 10.99 -3.01 -14.54
C THR A 187 11.14 -3.12 -16.07
N GLU A 188 10.87 -4.28 -16.64
CA GLU A 188 10.89 -4.46 -18.10
C GLU A 188 9.76 -3.68 -18.79
N ALA A 189 8.57 -3.65 -18.20
CA ALA A 189 7.46 -2.88 -18.73
C ALA A 189 7.77 -1.37 -18.74
N ASP A 190 8.38 -0.86 -17.68
CA ASP A 190 8.77 0.54 -17.58
C ASP A 190 9.83 0.93 -18.62
N ARG A 191 10.85 0.08 -18.79
CA ARG A 191 11.84 0.27 -19.85
C ARG A 191 11.17 0.40 -21.23
N ARG A 192 10.21 -0.47 -21.54
CA ARG A 192 9.49 -0.43 -22.82
C ARG A 192 8.63 0.80 -22.99
N VAL A 193 7.87 1.16 -21.96
CA VAL A 193 7.04 2.36 -21.94
C VAL A 193 7.89 3.61 -22.20
N CYS A 194 9.07 3.69 -21.57
CA CYS A 194 10.03 4.76 -21.78
C CYS A 194 10.60 4.77 -23.20
N GLU A 195 11.08 3.64 -23.70
CA GLU A 195 11.65 3.52 -25.05
C GLU A 195 10.64 3.84 -26.14
N ALA A 196 9.37 3.47 -25.94
CA ALA A 196 8.29 3.73 -26.87
C ALA A 196 7.66 5.12 -26.71
N GLY A 197 8.07 5.90 -25.69
CA GLY A 197 7.57 7.25 -25.44
C GLY A 197 6.07 7.29 -25.10
N TRP A 198 5.53 6.27 -24.44
CA TRP A 198 4.11 6.21 -24.12
C TRP A 198 3.76 7.15 -22.96
N HIS A 199 2.77 8.02 -23.18
CA HIS A 199 2.23 8.88 -22.12
C HIS A 199 1.29 8.15 -21.16
N GLN A 200 0.67 7.07 -21.63
CA GLN A 200 -0.25 6.24 -20.87
C GLN A 200 -0.17 4.81 -21.38
N ALA A 201 -0.36 3.85 -20.47
CA ALA A 201 -0.53 2.45 -20.81
C ALA A 201 -1.48 1.80 -19.81
N SER A 202 -2.14 0.72 -20.23
CA SER A 202 -3.01 -0.05 -19.34
C SER A 202 -2.98 -1.52 -19.71
N GLY A 203 -3.38 -2.34 -18.75
CA GLY A 203 -3.49 -3.77 -18.95
C GLY A 203 -3.82 -4.50 -17.68
N LEU A 204 -3.45 -5.77 -17.66
CA LEU A 204 -3.78 -6.69 -16.56
C LEU A 204 -2.54 -7.46 -16.09
N ILE A 205 -2.56 -7.80 -14.81
CA ILE A 205 -1.69 -8.80 -14.18
C ILE A 205 -2.52 -10.06 -14.03
N ALA A 206 -2.01 -11.19 -14.51
CA ALA A 206 -2.60 -12.50 -14.37
C ALA A 206 -1.71 -13.36 -13.46
N ILE A 207 -2.25 -13.82 -12.33
CA ILE A 207 -1.51 -14.56 -11.30
C ILE A 207 -2.18 -15.90 -11.06
N SER A 208 -1.45 -16.99 -11.26
CA SER A 208 -1.86 -18.36 -10.91
C SER A 208 -1.02 -18.87 -9.74
N GLN A 209 -1.02 -20.17 -9.44
CA GLN A 209 -0.17 -20.72 -8.36
C GLN A 209 1.33 -20.70 -8.70
N GLU A 210 1.68 -20.78 -9.99
CA GLU A 210 3.06 -21.01 -10.45
C GLU A 210 3.55 -19.95 -11.43
N ARG A 211 2.65 -19.09 -11.94
CA ARG A 211 2.96 -18.16 -13.02
C ARG A 211 2.36 -16.81 -12.78
N CYS A 212 3.11 -15.79 -13.14
CA CYS A 212 2.64 -14.42 -13.21
C CYS A 212 2.86 -13.91 -14.63
N ALA A 213 1.85 -13.26 -15.20
CA ALA A 213 1.93 -12.64 -16.51
C ALA A 213 1.49 -11.18 -16.44
N LEU A 214 2.25 -10.32 -17.11
CA LEU A 214 1.86 -8.95 -17.39
C LEU A 214 1.36 -8.89 -18.83
N ARG A 215 0.13 -8.42 -19.04
CA ARG A 215 -0.40 -8.16 -20.39
C ARG A 215 -0.72 -6.68 -20.50
N VAL A 216 -0.05 -6.01 -21.43
CA VAL A 216 -0.39 -4.64 -21.83
C VAL A 216 -1.45 -4.74 -22.91
N GLN A 217 -2.53 -3.98 -22.75
CA GLN A 217 -3.64 -3.92 -23.70
C GLN A 217 -3.58 -2.67 -24.57
N SER A 218 -3.12 -1.56 -24.00
CA SER A 218 -3.01 -0.25 -24.66
C SER A 218 -1.69 0.41 -24.24
N PRO A 219 -1.01 1.16 -25.12
CA PRO A 219 -1.40 1.51 -26.50
C PRO A 219 -1.03 0.44 -27.54
N GLN A 220 -0.20 -0.53 -27.17
CA GLN A 220 0.18 -1.65 -28.04
C GLN A 220 0.13 -2.94 -27.24
N ALA A 221 -0.59 -3.94 -27.76
CA ALA A 221 -0.74 -5.22 -27.09
C ALA A 221 0.57 -5.99 -27.03
N TRP A 222 0.98 -6.39 -25.83
CA TRP A 222 2.06 -7.36 -25.63
C TRP A 222 1.89 -8.07 -24.28
N ALA A 223 2.53 -9.22 -24.14
CA ALA A 223 2.49 -9.97 -22.89
C ALA A 223 3.85 -10.59 -22.60
N VAL A 224 4.16 -10.68 -21.31
CA VAL A 224 5.32 -11.40 -20.78
C VAL A 224 4.85 -12.21 -19.59
N ALA A 225 5.37 -13.43 -19.46
CA ALA A 225 5.06 -14.32 -18.35
C ALA A 225 6.33 -14.90 -17.76
N SER A 226 6.31 -15.14 -16.45
CA SER A 226 7.40 -15.77 -15.72
C SER A 226 6.83 -16.75 -14.71
N GLN A 227 7.59 -17.82 -14.46
CA GLN A 227 7.36 -18.69 -13.32
C GLN A 227 8.02 -18.08 -12.09
N TYR A 228 7.41 -18.27 -10.93
CA TYR A 228 8.01 -18.05 -9.61
C TYR A 228 7.87 -19.34 -8.82
#